data_AF-A0A959C9I4-F1
#
_entry.id   AF-A0A959C9I4-F1
#
_cell.length_a   1.000
_cell.length_b   1.000
_cell.length_c   1.000
_cell.angle_alpha   90.00
_cell.angle_beta   90.00
_cell.angle_gamma   90.00
#
_symmetry.space_group_name_H-M   'P 1'
#
loop_
_entity.id
_entity.type
_entity.pdbx_description
1 polymer ?
#
loop_
_entity_poly.entity_id
_entity_poly.type
_entity_poly.pdbx_seq_one_letter_code
_entity_poly.pdbx_strand_id
1 'polypeptide(L)'
;MLSKVFLPLALILFASDVMAQGGLPMPRNLQAAFDKGTRSHDGMPGKMYWQNSADYDISVEFDPTTRLIAGTESIVYYNNSPDTLREIAFFLYPNLYRKGSRRMMAVRPDDLSDGIQFSRFLVNGEPQQNINRRANGTNMRVRINPLAPGASARFEIDYSYVLNKGSHIRTGEVEEGASFVAYFFPRIAVYDDIDGWNNNPYLGTQEFYNDFCNFKLAVKVPTDFLVWATGDLLNCDEVL
;
A
#
# COMPACT_ATOMS: atom_id res chain seq x y z
N MET A 1 -39.86 -27.43 -73.91
CA MET A 1 -39.39 -28.22 -72.75
C MET A 1 -37.89 -28.11 -72.66
N LEU A 2 -37.36 -27.29 -71.75
CA LEU A 2 -36.02 -27.44 -71.16
C LEU A 2 -35.98 -26.51 -69.94
N SER A 3 -36.01 -27.13 -68.75
CA SER A 3 -36.30 -26.51 -67.48
C SER A 3 -35.09 -25.80 -66.89
N LYS A 4 -35.33 -24.56 -66.48
CA LYS A 4 -34.68 -23.83 -65.39
C LYS A 4 -34.30 -24.77 -64.23
N VAL A 5 -33.01 -24.99 -63.94
CA VAL A 5 -32.44 -25.14 -62.58
C VAL A 5 -30.92 -24.93 -62.69
N PHE A 6 -30.45 -23.70 -62.58
CA PHE A 6 -29.06 -23.37 -62.21
C PHE A 6 -29.17 -22.12 -61.34
N LEU A 7 -28.52 -22.11 -60.18
CA LEU A 7 -28.79 -21.34 -58.94
C LEU A 7 -29.87 -22.03 -58.07
N PRO A 8 -29.51 -22.75 -56.99
CA PRO A 8 -28.66 -22.23 -55.91
C PRO A 8 -27.77 -23.32 -55.27
N LEU A 9 -26.53 -23.50 -55.72
CA LEU A 9 -25.57 -24.35 -54.98
C LEU A 9 -24.22 -23.66 -54.70
N ALA A 10 -24.10 -22.38 -55.06
CA ALA A 10 -22.88 -21.59 -54.85
C ALA A 10 -22.92 -20.71 -53.59
N LEU A 11 -24.04 -20.69 -52.84
CA LEU A 11 -24.22 -19.82 -51.67
C LEU A 11 -24.13 -20.52 -50.31
N ILE A 12 -23.75 -21.80 -50.26
CA ILE A 12 -23.68 -22.58 -48.99
C ILE A 12 -22.23 -22.82 -48.53
N LEU A 13 -21.22 -22.48 -49.34
CA LEU A 13 -19.81 -22.79 -49.05
C LEU A 13 -18.98 -21.66 -48.41
N PHE A 14 -19.61 -20.56 -47.97
CA PHE A 14 -18.91 -19.43 -47.32
C PHE A 14 -19.49 -19.06 -45.95
N ALA A 15 -19.98 -20.04 -45.20
CA ALA A 15 -20.24 -19.90 -43.77
C ALA A 15 -19.19 -20.70 -42.98
N SER A 16 -17.91 -20.45 -43.24
CA SER A 16 -16.90 -20.70 -42.22
C SER A 16 -17.07 -19.58 -41.20
N ASP A 17 -17.66 -19.91 -40.05
CA ASP A 17 -17.58 -19.06 -38.87
C ASP A 17 -16.09 -18.79 -38.63
N VAL A 18 -15.66 -17.59 -39.03
CA VAL A 18 -14.35 -17.08 -38.70
C VAL A 18 -14.41 -16.76 -37.20
N MET A 19 -14.17 -17.80 -36.39
CA MET A 19 -13.86 -17.69 -34.96
C MET A 19 -12.47 -17.04 -34.82
N ALA A 20 -12.26 -15.86 -35.40
CA ALA A 20 -11.00 -15.12 -35.34
C ALA A 20 -10.86 -14.27 -34.08
N GLN A 21 -11.83 -14.36 -33.16
CA GLN A 21 -11.71 -13.80 -31.82
C GLN A 21 -11.72 -14.94 -30.81
N GLY A 22 -10.67 -15.77 -30.83
CA GLY A 22 -10.33 -16.52 -29.63
C GLY A 22 -10.20 -15.51 -28.49
N GLY A 23 -10.91 -15.72 -27.38
CA GLY A 23 -10.86 -14.84 -26.23
C GLY A 23 -9.41 -14.56 -25.84
N LEU A 24 -9.09 -13.32 -25.48
CA LEU A 24 -7.74 -12.97 -25.05
C LEU A 24 -7.33 -13.91 -23.92
N PRO A 25 -6.12 -14.52 -23.98
CA PRO A 25 -5.68 -15.44 -22.96
C PRO A 25 -5.62 -14.71 -21.61
N MET A 26 -6.28 -15.27 -20.60
CA MET A 26 -6.28 -14.70 -19.26
C MET A 26 -5.01 -15.11 -18.52
N PRO A 27 -4.28 -14.17 -17.91
CA PRO A 27 -3.19 -14.49 -16.99
C PRO A 27 -3.67 -15.41 -15.86
N ARG A 28 -2.85 -16.41 -15.49
CA ARG A 28 -3.22 -17.42 -14.50
C ARG A 28 -3.53 -16.84 -13.11
N ASN A 29 -2.83 -15.78 -12.72
CA ASN A 29 -3.08 -15.10 -11.45
C ASN A 29 -4.46 -14.42 -11.42
N LEU A 30 -4.95 -13.93 -12.56
CA LEU A 30 -6.29 -13.36 -12.69
C LEU A 30 -7.38 -14.43 -12.77
N GLN A 31 -7.11 -15.57 -13.44
CA GLN A 31 -8.10 -16.63 -13.62
C GLN A 31 -8.76 -17.05 -12.31
N ALA A 32 -7.98 -17.23 -11.24
CA ALA A 32 -8.51 -17.60 -9.94
C ALA A 32 -9.49 -16.57 -9.36
N ALA A 33 -9.27 -15.27 -9.59
CA ALA A 33 -10.14 -14.21 -9.12
C ALA A 33 -11.49 -14.18 -9.88
N PHE A 34 -11.45 -14.44 -11.20
CA PHE A 34 -12.67 -14.61 -12.01
C PHE A 34 -13.44 -15.88 -11.62
N ASP A 35 -12.76 -17.01 -11.44
CA ASP A 35 -13.39 -18.28 -11.04
C ASP A 35 -14.05 -18.18 -9.66
N LYS A 36 -13.43 -17.43 -8.73
CA LYS A 36 -13.99 -17.13 -7.40
C LYS A 36 -15.10 -16.06 -7.44
N GLY A 37 -15.32 -15.41 -8.58
CA GLY A 37 -16.31 -14.34 -8.74
C GLY A 37 -15.97 -13.06 -7.98
N THR A 38 -14.69 -12.83 -7.64
CA THR A 38 -14.21 -11.57 -7.03
C THR A 38 -13.96 -10.49 -8.09
N ARG A 39 -13.80 -10.88 -9.36
CA ARG A 39 -13.69 -9.99 -10.52
C ARG A 39 -14.73 -10.35 -11.58
N SER A 40 -15.22 -9.36 -12.33
CA SER A 40 -16.14 -9.57 -13.45
C SER A 40 -15.55 -9.07 -14.78
N HIS A 41 -16.04 -9.65 -15.89
CA HIS A 41 -15.51 -9.37 -17.24
C HIS A 41 -15.88 -7.99 -17.78
N ASP A 42 -16.81 -7.29 -17.13
CA ASP A 42 -17.19 -5.91 -17.42
C ASP A 42 -16.30 -4.88 -16.69
N GLY A 43 -15.30 -5.33 -15.93
CA GLY A 43 -14.37 -4.48 -15.19
C GLY A 43 -14.87 -4.00 -13.83
N MET A 44 -16.11 -4.34 -13.46
CA MET A 44 -16.64 -4.06 -12.14
C MET A 44 -16.06 -5.03 -11.08
N PRO A 45 -16.17 -4.69 -9.79
CA PRO A 45 -16.00 -5.68 -8.73
C PRO A 45 -16.98 -6.84 -8.91
N GLY A 46 -16.50 -8.07 -8.76
CA GLY A 46 -17.36 -9.26 -8.80
C GLY A 46 -18.25 -9.34 -7.56
N LYS A 47 -19.27 -10.22 -7.60
CA LYS A 47 -20.23 -10.37 -6.48
C LYS A 47 -19.58 -10.81 -5.16
N MET A 48 -18.44 -11.49 -5.23
CA MET A 48 -17.68 -11.94 -4.08
C MET A 48 -16.48 -11.03 -3.78
N TYR A 49 -16.39 -9.86 -4.40
CA TYR A 49 -15.30 -8.91 -4.17
C TYR A 49 -15.25 -8.50 -2.70
N TRP A 50 -14.03 -8.34 -2.20
CA TRP A 50 -13.74 -7.93 -0.84
C TRP A 50 -12.54 -6.99 -0.86
N GLN A 51 -12.45 -6.16 0.17
CA GLN A 51 -11.28 -5.32 0.41
C GLN A 51 -11.07 -5.22 1.91
N ASN A 52 -9.83 -5.35 2.35
CA ASN A 52 -9.49 -5.10 3.74
C ASN A 52 -9.50 -3.60 4.02
N SER A 53 -9.58 -3.23 5.30
CA SER A 53 -9.52 -1.84 5.71
C SER A 53 -8.75 -1.72 7.02
N ALA A 54 -8.39 -0.49 7.38
CA ALA A 54 -7.82 -0.20 8.67
C ALA A 54 -8.21 1.18 9.17
N ASP A 55 -8.27 1.31 10.50
CA ASP A 55 -8.37 2.58 11.20
C ASP A 55 -7.01 2.93 11.79
N TYR A 56 -6.52 4.12 11.46
CA TYR A 56 -5.24 4.65 11.93
C TYR A 56 -5.47 5.81 12.89
N ASP A 57 -4.86 5.75 14.07
CA ASP A 57 -4.69 6.89 14.98
C ASP A 57 -3.20 7.17 15.13
N ILE A 58 -2.74 8.28 14.55
CA ILE A 58 -1.33 8.62 14.41
C ILE A 58 -1.07 9.95 15.12
N SER A 59 -0.08 9.97 16.00
CA SER A 59 0.50 11.20 16.54
C SER A 59 1.96 11.28 16.14
N VAL A 60 2.34 12.34 15.43
CA VAL A 60 3.70 12.53 14.92
C VAL A 60 4.27 13.88 15.35
N GLU A 61 5.53 13.87 15.76
CA GLU A 61 6.34 15.06 16.01
C GLU A 61 7.46 15.14 14.97
N PHE A 62 7.60 16.33 14.37
CA PHE A 62 8.71 16.64 13.47
C PHE A 62 9.53 17.78 14.04
N ASP A 63 10.83 17.54 14.23
CA ASP A 63 11.82 18.55 14.57
C ASP A 63 12.62 18.92 13.31
N PRO A 64 12.37 20.10 12.70
CA PRO A 64 13.07 20.57 11.51
C PRO A 64 14.59 20.76 11.71
N THR A 65 15.04 21.03 12.94
CA THR A 65 16.46 21.27 13.25
C THR A 65 17.25 19.97 13.13
N THR A 66 16.73 18.90 13.73
CA THR A 66 17.37 17.58 13.70
C THR A 66 16.90 16.70 12.55
N ARG A 67 15.82 17.11 11.85
CA ARG A 67 15.04 16.33 10.89
C ARG A 67 14.44 15.05 11.48
N LEU A 68 14.34 14.96 12.81
CA LEU A 68 13.80 13.79 13.46
C LEU A 68 12.29 13.77 13.33
N ILE A 69 11.77 12.63 12.87
CA ILE A 69 10.36 12.28 12.95
C ILE A 69 10.22 11.23 14.03
N ALA A 70 9.35 11.47 14.99
CA ALA A 70 8.97 10.52 16.04
C ALA A 70 7.45 10.36 16.03
N GLY A 71 6.98 9.12 15.94
CA GLY A 71 5.57 8.81 15.81
C GLY A 71 5.11 7.74 16.79
N THR A 72 3.85 7.86 17.20
CA THR A 72 3.08 6.79 17.82
C THR A 72 1.87 6.51 16.93
N GLU A 73 1.58 5.23 16.74
CA GLU A 73 0.54 4.78 15.81
C GLU A 73 -0.23 3.62 16.44
N SER A 74 -1.56 3.74 16.44
CA SER A 74 -2.46 2.61 16.68
C SER A 74 -3.18 2.28 15.38
N ILE A 75 -3.13 1.00 14.99
CA ILE A 75 -3.82 0.51 13.79
C ILE A 75 -4.80 -0.58 14.21
N VAL A 76 -6.06 -0.46 13.81
CA VAL A 76 -7.01 -1.57 13.83
C VAL A 76 -7.19 -2.06 12.40
N TYR A 77 -6.66 -3.24 12.09
CA TYR A 77 -6.77 -3.85 10.78
C TYR A 77 -7.93 -4.83 10.74
N TYR A 78 -8.78 -4.74 9.73
CA TYR A 78 -9.96 -5.60 9.53
C TYR A 78 -9.71 -6.56 8.37
N ASN A 79 -9.77 -7.86 8.67
CA ASN A 79 -9.66 -8.92 7.66
C ASN A 79 -11.02 -9.21 7.05
N ASN A 80 -11.38 -8.54 5.96
CA ASN A 80 -12.58 -8.81 5.17
C ASN A 80 -12.34 -9.88 4.10
N SER A 81 -11.11 -10.38 3.95
CA SER A 81 -10.81 -11.48 3.02
C SER A 81 -11.42 -12.80 3.49
N PRO A 82 -11.65 -13.77 2.58
CA PRO A 82 -12.10 -15.11 2.95
C PRO A 82 -10.97 -15.95 3.58
N ASP A 83 -9.75 -15.42 3.65
CA ASP A 83 -8.57 -16.14 4.09
C ASP A 83 -8.27 -15.91 5.58
N THR A 84 -7.71 -16.92 6.24
CA THR A 84 -7.16 -16.76 7.59
C THR A 84 -5.72 -16.27 7.50
N LEU A 85 -5.46 -15.04 7.91
CA LEU A 85 -4.14 -14.41 7.82
C LEU A 85 -3.25 -14.82 9.00
N ARG A 86 -2.00 -15.18 8.74
CA ARG A 86 -1.02 -15.58 9.77
C ARG A 86 0.13 -14.60 9.92
N GLU A 87 0.13 -13.59 9.08
CA GLU A 87 1.08 -12.48 9.09
C GLU A 87 0.45 -11.27 8.44
N ILE A 88 0.89 -10.08 8.85
CA ILE A 88 0.57 -8.81 8.22
C ILE A 88 1.84 -8.24 7.60
N ALA A 89 1.75 -7.80 6.35
CA ALA A 89 2.85 -7.14 5.65
C ALA A 89 2.75 -5.62 5.82
N PHE A 90 3.90 -4.97 5.95
CA PHE A 90 4.04 -3.54 6.10
C PHE A 90 4.97 -2.96 5.04
N PHE A 91 4.65 -1.77 4.56
CA PHE A 91 5.56 -0.87 3.88
C PHE A 91 6.17 0.14 4.84
N LEU A 92 7.50 0.24 4.76
CA LEU A 92 8.37 1.14 5.52
C LEU A 92 9.06 2.08 4.53
N TYR A 93 8.29 2.98 3.90
CA TYR A 93 8.81 3.88 2.87
C TYR A 93 10.03 4.72 3.29
N PRO A 94 10.17 5.18 4.55
CA PRO A 94 11.39 5.87 5.00
C PRO A 94 12.68 5.05 4.80
N ASN A 95 12.58 3.71 4.74
CA ASN A 95 13.72 2.85 4.47
C ASN A 95 14.24 2.93 3.04
N LEU A 96 13.59 3.65 2.12
CA LEU A 96 14.21 4.02 0.84
C LEU A 96 15.55 4.73 1.11
N TYR A 97 15.64 5.54 2.17
CA TYR A 97 16.84 6.29 2.54
C TYR A 97 17.77 5.55 3.52
N ARG A 98 17.40 4.35 3.97
CA ARG A 98 18.25 3.53 4.84
C ARG A 98 19.55 3.12 4.14
N LYS A 99 20.70 3.25 4.80
CA LYS A 99 22.00 2.77 4.29
C LYS A 99 21.90 1.30 3.82
N GLY A 100 22.40 1.03 2.61
CA GLY A 100 22.37 -0.32 2.02
C GLY A 100 21.05 -0.75 1.37
N SER A 101 19.98 0.06 1.41
CA SER A 101 18.73 -0.26 0.70
C SER A 101 18.92 -0.34 -0.82
N ARG A 102 18.20 -1.26 -1.46
CA ARG A 102 18.08 -1.37 -2.93
C ARG A 102 17.27 -0.19 -3.46
N ARG A 103 17.68 0.37 -4.60
CA ARG A 103 17.07 1.57 -5.21
C ARG A 103 17.17 1.50 -6.73
N MET A 104 16.25 2.17 -7.42
CA MET A 104 16.29 2.43 -8.86
C MET A 104 16.77 3.84 -9.19
N MET A 105 17.33 4.54 -8.21
CA MET A 105 17.74 5.93 -8.31
C MET A 105 18.94 6.22 -7.39
N ALA A 106 19.65 7.31 -7.70
CA ALA A 106 20.78 7.78 -6.89
C ALA A 106 20.28 8.55 -5.65
N VAL A 107 20.85 8.25 -4.49
CA VAL A 107 20.60 8.95 -3.22
C VAL A 107 21.93 9.53 -2.74
N ARG A 108 21.94 10.82 -2.37
CA ARG A 108 23.15 11.49 -1.90
C ARG A 108 23.54 10.94 -0.52
N PRO A 109 24.83 10.94 -0.15
CA PRO A 109 25.26 10.52 1.18
C PRO A 109 24.53 11.24 2.31
N ASP A 110 24.26 12.54 2.17
CA ASP A 110 23.58 13.38 3.16
C ASP A 110 22.09 13.04 3.36
N ASP A 111 21.50 12.33 2.40
CA ASP A 111 20.11 11.86 2.48
C ASP A 111 20.01 10.48 3.16
N LEU A 112 21.14 9.81 3.42
CA LEU A 112 21.13 8.47 4.01
C LEU A 112 20.84 8.51 5.51
N SER A 113 19.97 7.60 5.95
CA SER A 113 19.64 7.40 7.36
C SER A 113 19.87 5.94 7.78
N ASP A 114 19.62 5.63 9.04
CA ASP A 114 19.61 4.24 9.53
C ASP A 114 18.26 3.54 9.27
N GLY A 115 17.32 4.24 8.62
CA GLY A 115 15.95 3.81 8.40
C GLY A 115 15.08 3.96 9.64
N ILE A 116 13.82 3.55 9.51
CA ILE A 116 12.86 3.54 10.60
C ILE A 116 13.31 2.60 11.73
N GLN A 117 13.23 3.11 12.96
CA GLN A 117 13.51 2.37 14.18
C GLN A 117 12.22 2.28 14.99
N PHE A 118 11.90 1.08 15.46
CA PHE A 118 10.81 0.81 16.38
C PHE A 118 11.33 0.72 17.81
N SER A 119 10.81 1.55 18.70
CA SER A 119 11.04 1.44 20.15
C SER A 119 9.97 0.59 20.83
N ARG A 120 8.76 0.53 20.26
CA ARG A 120 7.67 -0.34 20.69
C ARG A 120 6.91 -0.87 19.47
N PHE A 121 6.53 -2.15 19.52
CA PHE A 121 5.68 -2.76 18.52
C PHE A 121 4.87 -3.89 19.19
N LEU A 122 3.58 -3.66 19.40
CA LEU A 122 2.66 -4.63 19.99
C LEU A 122 1.68 -5.15 18.94
N VAL A 123 1.30 -6.42 19.05
CA VAL A 123 0.20 -7.02 18.29
C VAL A 123 -0.80 -7.56 19.30
N ASN A 124 -2.02 -7.02 19.32
CA ASN A 124 -3.04 -7.36 20.32
C ASN A 124 -2.52 -7.28 21.77
N GLY A 125 -1.69 -6.27 22.06
CA GLY A 125 -1.05 -6.09 23.37
C GLY A 125 0.26 -6.87 23.58
N GLU A 126 0.60 -7.82 22.70
CA GLU A 126 1.78 -8.67 22.86
C GLU A 126 3.03 -8.08 22.16
N PRO A 127 4.14 -7.84 22.88
CA PRO A 127 5.36 -7.27 22.31
C PRO A 127 6.03 -8.15 21.25
N GLN A 128 6.43 -7.54 20.15
CA GLN A 128 7.16 -8.22 19.07
C GLN A 128 8.67 -8.13 19.25
N GLN A 129 9.32 -9.28 19.37
CA GLN A 129 10.78 -9.35 19.49
C GLN A 129 11.50 -9.19 18.14
N ASN A 130 12.67 -8.56 18.19
CA ASN A 130 13.58 -8.36 17.05
C ASN A 130 12.93 -7.65 15.85
N ILE A 131 11.91 -6.81 16.09
CA ILE A 131 11.10 -6.21 15.03
C ILE A 131 11.94 -5.40 14.02
N ASN A 132 12.93 -4.63 14.49
CA ASN A 132 13.85 -3.86 13.65
C ASN A 132 14.69 -4.72 12.69
N ARG A 133 14.89 -6.00 13.01
CA ARG A 133 15.64 -6.94 12.15
C ARG A 133 14.76 -7.58 11.07
N ARG A 134 13.44 -7.40 11.13
CA ARG A 134 12.49 -7.99 10.17
C ARG A 134 12.30 -7.16 8.90
N ALA A 135 12.76 -5.91 8.90
CA ALA A 135 12.70 -5.05 7.74
C ALA A 135 13.71 -5.50 6.66
N ASN A 136 13.21 -5.75 5.46
CA ASN A 136 13.99 -5.97 4.25
C ASN A 136 13.75 -4.80 3.29
N GLY A 137 14.64 -3.81 3.32
CA GLY A 137 14.43 -2.54 2.62
C GLY A 137 13.13 -1.87 3.10
N THR A 138 12.23 -1.58 2.17
CA THR A 138 10.93 -0.94 2.42
C THR A 138 9.83 -1.91 2.85
N ASN A 139 10.11 -3.21 3.02
CA ASN A 139 9.09 -4.19 3.34
C ASN A 139 9.38 -4.84 4.69
N MET A 140 8.33 -5.17 5.43
CA MET A 140 8.42 -5.91 6.68
C MET A 140 7.25 -6.86 6.80
N ARG A 141 7.47 -8.06 7.37
CA ARG A 141 6.39 -8.99 7.72
C ARG A 141 6.35 -9.24 9.20
N VAL A 142 5.15 -9.20 9.77
CA VAL A 142 4.87 -9.46 11.17
C VAL A 142 4.00 -10.68 11.27
N ARG A 143 4.52 -11.78 11.80
CA ARG A 143 3.72 -12.97 12.13
C ARG A 143 2.78 -12.64 13.27
N ILE A 144 1.53 -13.10 13.14
CA ILE A 144 0.47 -12.88 14.11
C ILE A 144 -0.22 -14.20 14.44
N ASN A 145 -0.97 -14.22 15.54
CA ASN A 145 -1.93 -15.30 15.75
C ASN A 145 -2.94 -15.32 14.58
N PRO A 146 -3.45 -16.50 14.18
CA PRO A 146 -4.34 -16.61 13.03
C PRO A 146 -5.53 -15.64 13.13
N LEU A 147 -5.63 -14.75 12.15
CA LEU A 147 -6.69 -13.76 12.04
C LEU A 147 -7.75 -14.29 11.08
N ALA A 148 -8.86 -14.77 11.62
CA ALA A 148 -9.95 -15.33 10.85
C ALA A 148 -10.64 -14.29 9.95
N PRO A 149 -11.37 -14.71 8.90
CA PRO A 149 -12.26 -13.84 8.15
C PRO A 149 -13.24 -13.09 9.06
N GLY A 150 -13.43 -11.80 8.82
CA GLY A 150 -14.26 -10.90 9.61
C GLY A 150 -13.66 -10.46 10.94
N ALA A 151 -12.48 -10.95 11.33
CA ALA A 151 -11.81 -10.56 12.57
C ALA A 151 -10.87 -9.36 12.37
N SER A 152 -10.46 -8.74 13.48
CA SER A 152 -9.52 -7.62 13.49
C SER A 152 -8.25 -7.89 14.30
N ALA A 153 -7.16 -7.21 13.96
CA ALA A 153 -5.92 -7.18 14.73
C ALA A 153 -5.54 -5.74 15.07
N ARG A 154 -5.08 -5.50 16.30
CA ARG A 154 -4.60 -4.20 16.76
C ARG A 154 -3.08 -4.16 16.79
N PHE A 155 -2.53 -3.09 16.24
CA PHE A 155 -1.11 -2.76 16.30
C PHE A 155 -0.92 -1.49 17.12
N GLU A 156 0.11 -1.47 17.96
CA GLU A 156 0.56 -0.27 18.68
C GLU A 156 2.05 -0.12 18.47
N ILE A 157 2.44 0.97 17.81
CA ILE A 157 3.77 1.15 17.24
C ILE A 157 4.32 2.49 17.67
N ASP A 158 5.51 2.49 18.26
CA ASP A 158 6.29 3.70 18.50
C ASP A 158 7.52 3.64 17.60
N TYR A 159 7.72 4.65 16.76
CA TYR A 159 8.75 4.66 15.74
C TYR A 159 9.45 6.00 15.61
N SER A 160 10.66 6.00 15.06
CA SER A 160 11.36 7.22 14.67
C SER A 160 12.29 7.02 13.48
N TYR A 161 12.58 8.09 12.76
CA TYR A 161 13.60 8.13 11.72
C TYR A 161 14.05 9.58 11.44
N VAL A 162 15.21 9.72 10.81
CA VAL A 162 15.70 11.01 10.31
C VAL A 162 15.22 11.20 8.88
N LEU A 163 14.47 12.27 8.62
CA LEU A 163 14.02 12.68 7.29
C LEU A 163 15.23 12.96 6.39
N ASN A 164 15.13 12.54 5.13
CA ASN A 164 16.13 12.84 4.11
C ASN A 164 16.26 14.36 3.92
N LYS A 165 17.44 14.81 3.51
CA LYS A 165 17.76 16.23 3.42
C LYS A 165 17.27 16.81 2.10
N GLY A 166 18.04 16.69 1.02
CA GLY A 166 17.79 17.37 -0.26
C GLY A 166 17.22 16.50 -1.38
N SER A 167 16.97 15.22 -1.16
CA SER A 167 16.27 14.39 -2.15
C SER A 167 14.78 14.71 -2.17
N HIS A 168 14.18 14.95 -3.35
CA HIS A 168 12.73 15.18 -3.50
C HIS A 168 12.02 14.06 -4.22
N ILE A 169 12.01 12.88 -3.61
CA ILE A 169 11.21 11.76 -4.08
C ILE A 169 9.99 11.66 -3.18
N ARG A 170 9.15 12.70 -3.28
CA ARG A 170 7.91 12.84 -2.50
C ARG A 170 8.12 12.94 -0.98
N THR A 171 9.35 13.11 -0.50
CA THR A 171 9.65 13.39 0.90
C THR A 171 10.99 14.11 0.99
N GLY A 172 11.20 15.01 1.96
CA GLY A 172 12.44 15.75 2.17
C GLY A 172 12.24 17.26 2.33
N GLU A 173 13.33 17.99 2.60
CA GLU A 173 13.38 19.45 2.74
C GLU A 173 13.37 20.13 1.37
N VAL A 174 12.25 20.76 1.00
CA VAL A 174 11.99 21.37 -0.32
C VAL A 174 12.82 22.63 -0.52
N GLU A 175 12.92 23.41 0.54
CA GLU A 175 13.79 24.57 0.68
C GLU A 175 14.05 24.79 2.17
N GLU A 176 14.99 25.67 2.50
CA GLU A 176 15.31 25.98 3.89
C GLU A 176 14.05 26.41 4.67
N GLY A 177 13.72 25.67 5.73
CA GLY A 177 12.53 25.94 6.54
C GLY A 177 11.22 25.36 5.99
N ALA A 178 11.23 24.62 4.87
CA ALA A 178 10.05 23.97 4.32
C ALA A 178 10.32 22.50 3.97
N SER A 179 9.49 21.59 4.49
CA SER A 179 9.63 20.15 4.24
C SER A 179 8.32 19.55 3.75
N PHE A 180 8.43 18.65 2.76
CA PHE A 180 7.34 17.79 2.35
C PHE A 180 7.56 16.42 2.98
N VAL A 181 6.63 15.97 3.83
CA VAL A 181 6.79 14.76 4.64
C VAL A 181 5.68 13.78 4.28
N ALA A 182 5.89 12.99 3.23
CA ALA A 182 4.95 11.93 2.84
C ALA A 182 5.41 10.57 3.37
N TYR A 183 4.46 9.62 3.44
CA TYR A 183 4.73 8.22 3.74
C TYR A 183 5.48 8.00 5.07
N PHE A 184 5.18 8.85 6.05
CA PHE A 184 5.95 9.03 7.27
C PHE A 184 5.66 8.02 8.39
N PHE A 185 4.88 6.99 8.11
CA PHE A 185 4.44 5.99 9.08
C PHE A 185 4.51 4.57 8.52
N PRO A 186 4.68 3.55 9.38
CA PRO A 186 4.54 2.15 9.01
C PRO A 186 3.15 1.84 8.44
N ARG A 187 3.08 1.49 7.16
CA ARG A 187 1.79 1.27 6.49
C ARG A 187 1.52 -0.21 6.30
N ILE A 188 0.30 -0.69 6.49
CA ILE A 188 -0.06 -2.07 6.11
C ILE A 188 -0.13 -2.16 4.59
N ALA A 189 0.53 -3.16 4.02
CA ALA A 189 0.49 -3.43 2.59
C ALA A 189 -0.87 -4.03 2.19
N VAL A 190 -1.32 -3.82 0.96
CA VAL A 190 -2.58 -4.42 0.49
C VAL A 190 -2.48 -5.95 0.51
N TYR A 191 -3.55 -6.61 0.97
CA TYR A 191 -3.79 -8.03 0.73
C TYR A 191 -4.97 -8.14 -0.23
N ASP A 192 -4.78 -8.73 -1.41
CA ASP A 192 -5.81 -8.80 -2.45
C ASP A 192 -6.12 -10.22 -2.95
N ASP A 193 -7.11 -10.30 -3.84
CA ASP A 193 -7.66 -11.52 -4.42
C ASP A 193 -6.83 -12.09 -5.60
N ILE A 194 -5.74 -11.42 -5.99
CA ILE A 194 -4.91 -11.79 -7.15
C ILE A 194 -3.53 -12.30 -6.67
N ASP A 195 -2.80 -11.48 -5.92
CA ASP A 195 -1.42 -11.70 -5.50
C ASP A 195 -1.30 -11.96 -3.98
N GLY A 196 -2.38 -11.77 -3.21
CA GLY A 196 -2.34 -11.80 -1.75
C GLY A 196 -1.64 -10.56 -1.22
N TRP A 197 -0.67 -10.72 -0.31
CA TRP A 197 0.10 -9.58 0.19
C TRP A 197 0.92 -8.93 -0.91
N ASN A 198 0.82 -7.61 -1.08
CA ASN A 198 1.72 -6.85 -1.94
C ASN A 198 3.14 -6.88 -1.36
N ASN A 199 4.06 -7.49 -2.09
CA ASN A 199 5.45 -7.69 -1.68
C ASN A 199 6.46 -6.97 -2.56
N ASN A 200 6.00 -6.15 -3.49
CA ASN A 200 6.89 -5.43 -4.38
C ASN A 200 7.59 -4.31 -3.59
N PRO A 201 8.92 -4.33 -3.45
CA PRO A 201 9.61 -3.29 -2.70
C PRO A 201 9.51 -1.95 -3.43
N TYR A 202 9.39 -0.88 -2.66
CA TYR A 202 9.47 0.48 -3.19
C TYR A 202 10.94 0.85 -3.42
N LEU A 203 11.30 1.15 -4.66
CA LEU A 203 12.67 1.43 -5.07
C LEU A 203 12.86 2.89 -5.52
N GLY A 204 11.83 3.73 -5.34
CA GLY A 204 11.86 5.18 -5.54
C GLY A 204 10.98 5.69 -6.70
N THR A 205 10.83 4.91 -7.76
CA THR A 205 10.18 5.39 -9.01
C THR A 205 8.77 4.87 -9.22
N GLN A 206 8.30 3.95 -8.38
CA GLN A 206 6.99 3.32 -8.50
C GLN A 206 5.88 4.19 -7.89
N GLU A 207 4.65 3.95 -8.34
CA GLU A 207 3.44 4.42 -7.68
C GLU A 207 2.96 3.42 -6.62
N PHE A 208 2.06 3.89 -5.76
CA PHE A 208 1.57 3.15 -4.60
C PHE A 208 0.17 2.61 -4.84
N TYR A 209 -0.13 1.48 -4.20
CA TYR A 209 -1.44 0.85 -4.17
C TYR A 209 -1.77 0.52 -2.71
N ASN A 210 -2.91 1.03 -2.22
CA ASN A 210 -3.29 1.00 -0.81
C ASN A 210 -4.79 0.71 -0.68
N ASP A 211 -5.18 0.16 0.47
CA ASP A 211 -6.58 0.02 0.86
C ASP A 211 -7.19 1.38 1.25
N PHE A 212 -8.51 1.46 1.17
CA PHE A 212 -9.24 2.61 1.71
C PHE A 212 -9.33 2.47 3.23
N CYS A 213 -8.73 3.42 3.94
CA CYS A 213 -8.57 3.41 5.39
C CYS A 213 -9.02 4.74 6.00
N ASN A 214 -9.33 4.73 7.28
CA ASN A 214 -9.64 5.94 8.05
C ASN A 214 -8.39 6.42 8.79
N PHE A 215 -8.23 7.73 8.89
CA PHE A 215 -7.07 8.35 9.54
C PHE A 215 -7.49 9.44 10.51
N LYS A 216 -7.00 9.33 11.74
CA LYS A 216 -6.92 10.43 12.70
C LYS A 216 -5.44 10.78 12.85
N LEU A 217 -5.11 12.05 12.70
CA LEU A 217 -3.74 12.53 12.69
C LEU A 217 -3.58 13.73 13.62
N ALA A 218 -2.63 13.64 14.54
CA ALA A 218 -2.10 14.76 15.30
C ALA A 218 -0.67 15.04 14.85
N VAL A 219 -0.36 16.30 14.53
CA VAL A 219 0.96 16.72 14.09
C VAL A 219 1.49 17.78 15.05
N LYS A 220 2.70 17.58 15.55
CA LYS A 220 3.42 18.53 16.39
C LYS A 220 4.66 19.03 15.65
N VAL A 221 4.78 20.35 15.55
CA VAL A 221 5.90 21.08 14.95
C VAL A 221 6.22 22.32 15.81
N PRO A 222 7.38 22.97 15.63
CA PRO A 222 7.66 24.25 16.28
C PRO A 222 6.62 25.32 15.90
N THR A 223 6.45 26.32 16.79
CA THR A 223 5.38 27.33 16.68
C THR A 223 5.47 28.25 15.47
N ASP A 224 6.64 28.35 14.85
CA ASP A 224 6.91 29.12 13.64
C ASP A 224 6.67 28.33 12.33
N PHE A 225 6.16 27.09 12.43
CA PHE A 225 5.82 26.25 11.29
C PHE A 225 4.30 26.12 11.11
N LEU A 226 3.86 26.11 9.86
CA LEU A 226 2.48 25.77 9.47
C LEU A 226 2.42 24.34 8.94
N VAL A 227 1.38 23.60 9.32
CA VAL A 227 1.10 22.26 8.80
C VAL A 227 0.04 22.33 7.71
N TRP A 228 0.34 21.73 6.56
CA TRP A 228 -0.64 21.52 5.49
C TRP A 228 -0.80 20.02 5.22
N ALA A 229 -2.02 19.52 5.40
CA ALA A 229 -2.37 18.11 5.22
C ALA A 229 -3.79 17.98 4.64
N THR A 230 -4.15 16.77 4.22
CA THR A 230 -5.52 16.40 3.85
C THR A 230 -6.39 16.13 5.08
N GLY A 231 -7.70 16.35 4.97
CA GLY A 231 -8.66 16.08 6.05
C GLY A 231 -9.20 17.37 6.68
N ASP A 232 -10.04 17.20 7.70
CA ASP A 232 -10.65 18.31 8.44
C ASP A 232 -9.77 18.70 9.63
N LEU A 233 -9.40 19.99 9.73
CA LEU A 233 -8.68 20.51 10.89
C LEU A 233 -9.65 20.69 12.07
N LEU A 234 -9.42 19.95 13.16
CA LEU A 234 -10.38 19.85 14.28
C LEU A 234 -10.11 20.84 15.42
N ASN A 235 -8.93 21.45 15.49
CA ASN A 235 -8.51 22.31 16.60
C ASN A 235 -8.00 23.68 16.12
N CYS A 236 -8.63 24.27 15.10
CA CYS A 236 -8.26 25.58 14.55
C CYS A 236 -8.05 26.64 15.63
N ASP A 237 -8.97 26.77 16.59
CA ASP A 237 -8.94 27.80 17.65
C ASP A 237 -7.75 27.65 18.61
N GLU A 238 -7.09 26.48 18.64
CA GLU A 238 -5.92 26.23 19.48
C GLU A 238 -4.59 26.51 18.75
N VAL A 239 -4.59 26.47 17.42
CA VAL A 239 -3.35 26.41 16.61
C VAL A 239 -3.23 27.50 15.53
N LEU A 240 -4.27 28.31 15.31
CA LEU A 240 -4.31 29.42 14.34
C LEU A 240 -4.64 30.77 14.99
#